data_AF-K1SBF0-F1
#
_entry.id   AF-K1SBF0-F1
#
_cell.length_a   1.000
_cell.length_b   1.000
_cell.length_c   1.000
_cell.angle_alpha   90.00
_cell.angle_beta   90.00
_cell.angle_gamma   90.00
#
_symmetry.space_group_name_H-M   'P 1'
#
loop_
_entity.id
_entity.type
_entity.pdbx_description
1 polymer ?
#
loop_
_entity_poly.entity_id
_entity_poly.type
_entity_poly.pdbx_seq_one_letter_code
_entity_poly.pdbx_strand_id
1 'polypeptide(L)'
;TMKPGKIKIHAEVQFPGTHAPTPADLEIESVAYQGTMMMGTKTAKSATSSSVQNASSATSSSSHEFTPEQKAKMLKEVEDQQADFGINN
;
A
#
# COMPACT_ATOMS: atom_id res chain seq x y z
N THR A 1 16.17 19.93 -15.26
CA THR A 1 16.13 20.83 -14.08
C THR A 1 17.06 20.27 -13.01
N MET A 2 17.55 21.09 -12.07
CA MET A 2 18.39 20.66 -10.93
C MET A 2 17.74 20.94 -9.57
N LYS A 3 16.48 21.41 -9.55
CA LYS A 3 15.74 21.65 -8.31
C LYS A 3 15.25 20.30 -7.75
N PRO A 4 15.45 20.01 -6.45
CA PRO A 4 14.70 18.95 -5.79
C PRO A 4 13.20 19.24 -5.84
N GLY A 5 12.41 18.19 -5.73
CA GLY A 5 10.95 18.23 -5.73
C GLY A 5 10.36 16.94 -5.16
N LYS A 6 9.04 16.92 -4.99
CA LYS A 6 8.30 15.81 -4.39
C LYS A 6 7.23 15.28 -5.34
N ILE A 7 6.97 13.97 -5.25
CA ILE A 7 5.99 13.23 -6.04
C ILE A 7 5.07 12.52 -5.05
N LYS A 8 3.76 12.79 -5.12
CA LYS A 8 2.75 12.00 -4.43
C LYS A 8 2.19 10.94 -5.38
N ILE A 9 2.14 9.70 -4.90
CA ILE A 9 1.52 8.55 -5.54
C ILE A 9 0.28 8.20 -4.72
N HIS A 10 -0.85 8.00 -5.40
CA HIS A 10 -2.07 7.46 -4.82
C HIS A 10 -2.39 6.14 -5.52
N ALA A 11 -2.75 5.11 -4.76
CA ALA A 11 -3.10 3.80 -5.28
C ALA A 11 -4.45 3.36 -4.71
N GLU A 12 -5.41 3.08 -5.59
CA GLU A 12 -6.75 2.61 -5.26
C GLU A 12 -7.10 1.33 -6.05
N VAL A 13 -8.12 0.61 -5.60
CA VAL A 13 -8.60 -0.63 -6.25
C VAL A 13 -9.73 -0.32 -7.23
N GLN A 14 -9.55 -0.67 -8.51
CA GLN A 14 -10.55 -0.43 -9.56
C GLN A 14 -11.90 -1.11 -9.29
N PHE A 15 -11.88 -2.24 -8.57
CA PHE A 15 -13.06 -3.00 -8.17
C PHE A 15 -12.97 -3.34 -6.68
N PRO A 16 -13.82 -2.76 -5.81
CA PRO A 16 -13.81 -3.04 -4.38
C PRO A 16 -14.44 -4.40 -4.05
N GLY A 17 -14.06 -5.00 -2.92
CA GLY A 17 -14.58 -6.27 -2.43
C GLY A 17 -14.00 -6.62 -1.06
N THR A 18 -14.52 -7.66 -0.41
CA THR A 18 -14.16 -8.08 0.97
C THR A 18 -12.69 -8.44 1.18
N HIS A 19 -11.96 -8.74 0.09
CA HIS A 19 -10.52 -9.05 0.09
C HIS A 19 -9.73 -8.16 -0.87
N ALA A 20 -10.29 -7.01 -1.28
CA ALA A 20 -9.57 -6.04 -2.09
C ALA A 20 -8.47 -5.35 -1.25
N PRO A 21 -7.27 -5.10 -1.81
CA PRO A 21 -6.21 -4.36 -1.12
C PRO A 21 -6.68 -2.97 -0.64
N THR A 22 -6.27 -2.58 0.56
CA THR A 22 -6.52 -1.24 1.10
C THR A 22 -5.84 -0.16 0.24
N PRO A 23 -6.54 0.92 -0.16
CA PRO A 23 -5.92 2.06 -0.84
C PRO A 23 -4.80 2.69 -0.01
N ALA A 24 -3.78 3.24 -0.69
CA ALA A 24 -2.58 3.77 -0.05
C ALA A 24 -2.05 5.04 -0.73
N ASP A 25 -1.49 5.93 0.10
CA ASP A 25 -0.71 7.10 -0.33
C ASP A 25 0.78 6.85 -0.07
N LEU A 26 1.64 7.32 -1.00
CA LEU A 26 3.08 7.38 -0.81
C LEU A 26 3.61 8.73 -1.33
N GLU A 27 4.41 9.44 -0.53
CA GLU A 27 5.11 10.65 -0.97
C GLU A 27 6.63 10.38 -1.04
N ILE A 28 7.24 10.71 -2.16
CA ILE A 28 8.66 10.54 -2.44
C ILE A 28 9.29 11.90 -2.68
N GLU A 29 10.23 12.28 -1.83
CA GLU A 29 11.02 13.51 -1.98
C GLU A 29 12.39 13.22 -2.61
N SER A 30 12.84 14.10 -3.51
CA SER A 30 14.19 14.06 -4.08
C SER A 30 15.10 15.07 -3.40
N VAL A 31 16.36 14.69 -3.15
CA VAL A 31 17.32 15.50 -2.39
C VAL A 31 18.24 16.30 -3.31
N ALA A 32 18.64 17.51 -2.88
CA ALA A 32 19.58 18.36 -3.61
C ALA A 32 20.98 17.73 -3.70
N TYR A 33 21.51 17.72 -4.92
CA TYR A 33 22.77 17.11 -5.36
C TYR A 33 24.00 17.90 -4.74
N GLN A 34 25.10 17.23 -4.29
CA GLN A 34 26.19 17.72 -3.36
C GLN A 34 27.74 17.82 -3.75
N GLY A 35 28.25 17.50 -4.96
CA GLY A 35 29.67 17.42 -5.45
C GLY A 35 29.77 17.23 -6.99
N THR A 36 30.91 17.30 -7.68
CA THR A 36 30.93 17.84 -9.07
C THR A 36 30.41 16.96 -10.25
N MET A 37 29.50 17.51 -11.07
CA MET A 37 29.12 17.04 -12.42
C MET A 37 30.23 17.24 -13.48
N MET A 38 30.43 16.24 -14.34
CA MET A 38 31.43 16.29 -15.44
C MET A 38 30.91 16.92 -16.76
N MET A 39 29.68 17.45 -16.80
CA MET A 39 29.16 18.16 -17.98
C MET A 39 29.65 19.62 -18.00
N GLY A 40 30.08 20.10 -19.16
CA GLY A 40 30.86 21.32 -19.30
C GLY A 40 30.29 22.59 -18.63
N THR A 41 31.20 23.39 -18.06
CA THR A 41 31.06 24.80 -17.65
C THR A 41 29.93 25.18 -16.67
N LYS A 42 29.27 24.22 -15.99
CA LYS A 42 28.43 24.52 -14.82
C LYS A 42 28.75 23.60 -13.65
N THR A 43 29.47 24.16 -12.67
CA THR A 43 29.83 23.52 -11.39
C THR A 43 28.59 23.23 -10.54
N ALA A 44 27.93 22.12 -10.84
CA ALA A 44 26.86 21.57 -10.04
C ALA A 44 27.37 20.38 -9.21
N LYS A 45 27.01 20.44 -7.93
CA LYS A 45 27.09 19.40 -6.91
C LYS A 45 26.10 18.21 -7.23
N SER A 46 26.02 16.84 -7.03
CA SER A 46 26.62 15.44 -6.76
C SER A 46 27.30 14.57 -7.85
N ALA A 47 27.43 13.22 -7.69
CA ALA A 47 26.60 12.27 -6.90
C ALA A 47 27.14 11.80 -5.51
N THR A 48 26.20 11.42 -4.62
CA THR A 48 26.35 10.38 -3.57
C THR A 48 25.04 9.60 -3.61
N SER A 49 25.06 8.37 -4.12
CA SER A 49 23.84 7.59 -4.31
C SER A 49 23.37 7.01 -2.97
N SER A 50 22.26 7.51 -2.44
CA SER A 50 21.52 6.79 -1.40
C SER A 50 20.95 5.53 -2.02
N SER A 51 21.57 4.38 -1.72
CA SER A 51 21.00 3.08 -2.08
C SER A 51 19.54 3.06 -1.64
N VAL A 52 18.64 2.63 -2.52
CA VAL A 52 17.26 2.36 -2.13
C VAL A 52 17.30 1.20 -1.13
N GLN A 53 17.25 1.55 0.15
CA GLN A 53 16.80 0.64 1.19
C GLN A 53 15.46 0.10 0.68
N ASN A 54 15.44 -1.16 0.24
CA ASN A 54 14.20 -1.80 -0.14
C ASN A 54 13.39 -1.87 1.16
N ALA A 55 12.49 -0.91 1.32
CA ALA A 55 11.48 -0.93 2.35
C ALA A 55 10.54 -2.08 1.99
N SER A 56 11.01 -3.29 2.30
CA SER A 56 10.22 -4.45 2.60
C SER A 56 9.37 -4.04 3.78
N SER A 57 8.32 -3.28 3.49
CA SER A 57 7.35 -2.85 4.47
C SER A 57 6.74 -4.14 4.96
N ALA A 58 7.22 -4.58 6.12
CA ALA A 58 6.51 -5.53 6.94
C ALA A 58 5.26 -4.81 7.42
N THR A 59 4.31 -4.62 6.50
CA THR A 59 2.91 -4.56 6.82
C THR A 59 2.60 -5.91 7.48
N SER A 60 2.91 -5.99 8.78
CA SER A 60 2.06 -6.70 9.71
C SER A 60 0.66 -6.18 9.44
N SER A 61 -0.04 -6.87 8.56
CA SER A 61 -1.45 -6.60 8.37
C SER A 61 -2.04 -6.72 9.76
N SER A 62 -2.69 -5.65 10.21
CA SER A 62 -3.77 -5.82 11.19
C SER A 62 -4.89 -6.51 10.42
N SER A 63 -4.64 -7.78 10.09
CA SER A 63 -5.62 -8.72 9.61
C SER A 63 -6.71 -8.64 10.65
N HIS A 64 -7.91 -8.23 10.25
CA HIS A 64 -9.06 -8.35 11.14
C HIS A 64 -9.44 -9.84 11.16
N GLU A 65 -8.58 -10.63 11.80
CA GLU A 65 -8.81 -12.03 12.11
C GLU A 65 -9.94 -12.05 13.13
N PHE A 66 -11.16 -12.06 12.59
CA PHE A 66 -12.34 -12.46 13.33
C PHE A 66 -11.97 -13.70 14.14
N THR A 67 -12.24 -13.65 15.45
CA THR A 67 -11.91 -14.75 16.35
C THR A 67 -12.58 -16.04 15.85
N PRO A 68 -12.09 -17.24 16.22
CA PRO A 68 -12.74 -18.49 15.83
C PRO A 68 -14.24 -18.50 16.16
N GLU A 69 -14.63 -17.86 17.26
CA GLU A 69 -16.01 -17.66 17.70
C GLU A 69 -16.81 -16.73 16.77
N GLN A 70 -16.24 -15.59 16.36
CA GLN A 70 -16.88 -14.66 15.41
C GLN A 70 -17.07 -15.30 14.02
N LYS A 71 -16.07 -16.06 13.55
CA LYS A 71 -16.15 -16.84 12.30
C LYS A 71 -17.23 -17.92 12.41
N ALA A 72 -17.26 -18.68 13.50
CA ALA A 72 -18.28 -19.69 13.76
C ALA A 72 -19.70 -19.10 13.84
N LYS A 73 -19.86 -17.92 14.47
CA LYS A 73 -21.17 -17.23 14.51
C LYS A 73 -21.63 -16.84 13.11
N MET A 74 -20.76 -16.23 12.28
CA MET A 74 -21.13 -15.87 10.91
C MET A 74 -21.46 -17.09 10.05
N LEU A 75 -20.68 -18.18 10.16
CA LEU A 75 -20.97 -19.43 9.45
C LEU A 75 -22.34 -19.99 9.84
N LYS A 76 -22.63 -20.09 11.15
CA LYS A 76 -23.93 -20.56 11.64
C LYS A 76 -25.09 -19.68 11.15
N GLU A 77 -24.92 -18.36 11.15
CA GLU A 77 -25.96 -17.42 10.70
C GLU A 77 -26.28 -17.57 9.20
N VAL A 78 -25.31 -17.98 8.38
CA VAL A 78 -25.51 -18.34 6.96
C VAL A 78 -26.12 -19.73 6.80
N GLU A 79 -25.72 -20.71 7.61
CA GLU A 79 -26.31 -22.06 7.61
C GLU A 79 -27.80 -22.03 8.03
N ASP A 80 -28.14 -21.29 9.09
CA ASP A 80 -29.52 -21.08 9.55
C ASP A 80 -30.38 -20.46 8.43
N GLN A 81 -29.85 -19.49 7.68
CA GLN A 81 -30.54 -18.87 6.54
C GLN A 81 -30.71 -19.81 5.34
N GLN A 82 -29.73 -20.67 5.06
CA GLN A 82 -29.86 -21.68 3.99
C GLN A 82 -30.83 -22.81 4.37
N ALA A 83 -30.96 -23.14 5.65
CA ALA A 83 -31.91 -24.15 6.14
C ALA A 83 -33.37 -23.68 6.07
N ASP A 84 -33.65 -22.39 6.27
CA ASP A 84 -34.99 -21.81 6.14
C ASP A 84 -35.43 -21.66 4.66
N PHE A 85 -34.47 -21.57 3.73
CA PHE A 85 -34.72 -21.36 2.29
C PHE A 85 -35.20 -22.64 1.57
N GLY A 86 -36.36 -23.17 1.96
CA GLY A 86 -37.01 -24.26 1.22
C GLY A 86 -38.17 -24.99 1.91
N ILE A 87 -38.47 -24.70 3.20
CA ILE A 87 -39.44 -25.46 4.00
C ILE A 87 -40.87 -24.87 4.06
N ASN A 88 -41.15 -23.80 3.30
CA ASN A 88 -42.41 -23.05 3.35
C ASN A 88 -43.15 -23.00 2.00
N ASN A 89 -43.39 -24.14 1.33
CA ASN A 89 -44.39 -24.29 0.26
C ASN A 89 -44.85 -25.75 0.04
#